data_AF-A0A1Y6H6W6-F1
#
_entry.id   AF-A0A1Y6H6W6-F1
#
_cell.length_a   1.000
_cell.length_b   1.000
_cell.length_c   1.000
_cell.angle_alpha   90.00
_cell.angle_beta   90.00
_cell.angle_gamma   90.00
#
_symmetry.space_group_name_H-M   'P 1'
#
loop_
_entity.id
_entity.type
_entity.pdbx_description
1 polymer ?
#
loop_
_entity_poly.entity_id
_entity_poly.type
_entity_poly.pdbx_seq_one_letter_code
_entity_poly.pdbx_strand_id
1 'polypeptide(L)'
;MAEGRGGSAPNLKPKDIIAGLIKAKGTSPVKSGNRLTLLRDANGDGTYELKTVFADKLNAPYGLALIGNALYVANQDALVRFAYRDGQTQASSALGKVTDLPSAINHHWTKALTASADGRYLYVAIGSNSNITEHGMIAEVDRAQVWQVDAATGAHKP
;
A
#
# COMPACT_ATOMS: atom_id res chain seq x y z
N MET A 1 -5.50 7.31 16.15
CA MET A 1 -6.53 6.55 15.40
C MET A 1 -5.86 5.29 14.86
N ALA A 2 -6.45 4.11 15.08
CA ALA A 2 -5.95 2.86 14.50
C ALA A 2 -6.26 2.73 12.99
N GLU A 3 -7.15 3.59 12.50
CA GLU A 3 -7.52 3.71 11.09
C GLU A 3 -6.68 4.83 10.46
N GLY A 4 -5.76 4.49 9.56
CA GLY A 4 -5.06 5.51 8.78
C GLY A 4 -6.02 6.18 7.79
N ARG A 5 -5.86 7.48 7.56
CA ARG A 5 -6.66 8.21 6.56
C ARG A 5 -6.14 7.89 5.16
N GLY A 6 -6.60 6.79 4.59
CA GLY A 6 -6.57 6.64 3.14
C GLY A 6 -7.61 7.59 2.53
N GLY A 7 -7.26 8.31 1.46
CA GLY A 7 -8.20 9.19 0.75
C GLY A 7 -9.43 8.43 0.24
N SER A 8 -10.56 9.13 0.07
CA SER A 8 -11.87 8.61 -0.42
C SER A 8 -12.91 8.19 0.66
N ALA A 9 -13.06 8.94 1.75
CA ALA A 9 -14.17 8.75 2.69
C ALA A 9 -15.45 9.51 2.25
N PRO A 10 -16.67 8.96 2.47
CA PRO A 10 -17.95 9.60 2.11
C PRO A 10 -18.30 10.84 2.96
N ASN A 11 -19.30 11.62 2.50
CA ASN A 11 -19.73 12.89 3.11
C ASN A 11 -20.10 12.77 4.61
N LEU A 12 -19.59 13.71 5.41
CA LEU A 12 -19.68 13.73 6.88
C LEU A 12 -21.09 14.08 7.40
N LYS A 13 -21.57 13.35 8.42
CA LYS A 13 -22.73 13.76 9.23
C LYS A 13 -22.31 14.80 10.28
N PRO A 14 -23.22 15.57 10.89
CA PRO A 14 -22.86 16.60 11.88
C PRO A 14 -22.04 16.08 13.07
N LYS A 15 -22.29 14.83 13.52
CA LYS A 15 -21.50 14.17 14.57
C LYS A 15 -20.04 13.92 14.15
N ASP A 16 -19.79 13.71 12.86
CA ASP A 16 -18.47 13.39 12.32
C ASP A 16 -17.57 14.62 12.26
N ILE A 17 -18.17 15.83 12.25
CA ILE A 17 -17.44 17.11 12.32
C ILE A 17 -16.81 17.27 13.71
N ILE A 18 -17.60 17.13 14.78
CA ILE A 18 -17.12 17.26 16.16
C ILE A 18 -16.12 16.14 16.48
N ALA A 19 -16.46 14.90 16.12
CA ALA A 19 -15.55 13.77 16.28
C ALA A 19 -14.26 13.95 15.48
N GLY A 20 -14.33 14.54 14.29
CA GLY A 20 -13.20 14.82 13.41
C GLY A 20 -12.19 15.79 14.02
N LEU A 21 -12.65 16.83 14.71
CA LEU A 21 -11.79 17.80 15.41
C LEU A 21 -11.01 17.16 16.56
N ILE A 22 -11.67 16.31 17.35
CA ILE A 22 -11.02 15.59 18.47
C ILE A 22 -10.04 14.54 17.93
N LYS A 23 -10.45 13.77 16.92
CA LYS A 23 -9.64 12.74 16.26
C LYS A 23 -8.37 13.32 15.62
N ALA A 24 -8.45 14.50 15.01
CA ALA A 24 -7.30 15.17 14.40
C ALA A 24 -6.19 15.53 15.40
N LYS A 25 -6.52 15.78 16.67
CA LYS A 25 -5.54 16.04 17.73
C LYS A 25 -4.75 14.80 18.16
N GLY A 26 -5.23 13.60 17.82
CA GLY A 26 -4.59 12.31 18.12
C GLY A 26 -3.92 11.65 16.91
N THR A 27 -3.66 12.41 15.84
CA THR A 27 -2.99 11.93 14.62
C THR A 27 -1.72 12.73 14.35
N SER A 28 -0.74 12.12 13.69
CA SER A 28 0.49 12.81 13.30
C SER A 28 0.17 14.01 12.40
N PRO A 29 0.81 15.18 12.60
CA PRO A 29 0.68 16.32 11.70
C PRO A 29 1.39 16.09 10.35
N VAL A 30 2.18 15.01 10.24
CA VAL A 30 2.96 14.68 9.04
C VAL A 30 2.02 14.16 7.96
N LYS A 31 2.02 14.83 6.79
CA LYS A 31 1.30 14.35 5.59
C LYS A 31 1.84 12.98 5.16
N SER A 32 0.95 12.11 4.69
CA SER A 32 1.36 10.82 4.09
C SER A 32 2.45 11.05 3.04
N GLY A 33 3.54 10.29 3.14
CA GLY A 33 4.70 10.48 2.29
C GLY A 33 4.45 10.10 0.83
N ASN A 34 3.48 9.22 0.55
CA ASN A 34 3.14 8.74 -0.81
C ASN A 34 4.40 8.39 -1.63
N ARG A 35 5.36 7.73 -0.98
CA ARG A 35 6.71 7.50 -1.48
C ARG A 35 7.35 6.28 -0.84
N LEU A 36 8.36 5.73 -1.50
CA LEU A 36 9.34 4.81 -0.92
C LEU A 36 10.60 5.59 -0.56
N THR A 37 11.10 5.38 0.66
CA THR A 37 12.37 5.96 1.12
C THR A 37 13.42 4.87 1.09
N LEU A 38 14.52 5.11 0.38
CA LEU A 38 15.71 4.27 0.44
C LEU A 38 16.54 4.71 1.64
N LEU A 39 16.84 3.75 2.51
CA LEU A 39 17.86 3.85 3.54
C LEU A 39 19.00 2.91 3.13
N ARG A 40 20.24 3.40 3.11
CA ARG A 40 21.41 2.57 2.85
C ARG A 40 22.46 2.82 3.92
N ASP A 41 22.81 1.74 4.59
CA ASP A 41 23.95 1.60 5.47
C ASP A 41 25.11 1.04 4.61
N ALA A 42 26.11 1.87 4.37
CA ALA A 42 27.25 1.58 3.50
C ALA A 42 28.40 0.89 4.25
N ASN A 43 28.43 0.99 5.59
CA ASN A 43 29.52 0.47 6.41
C ASN A 43 29.12 -0.73 7.30
N GLY A 44 27.83 -1.07 7.34
CA GLY A 44 27.26 -2.19 8.09
C GLY A 44 27.11 -1.94 9.58
N ASP A 45 27.10 -0.68 10.04
CA ASP A 45 27.05 -0.33 11.47
C ASP A 45 25.62 -0.23 12.05
N GLY A 46 24.59 -0.40 11.21
CA GLY A 46 23.18 -0.27 11.57
C GLY A 46 22.62 1.15 11.46
N THR A 47 23.45 2.13 11.11
CA THR A 47 23.09 3.51 10.80
C THR A 47 23.13 3.72 9.30
N TYR A 48 22.15 4.40 8.73
CA TYR A 48 22.18 4.73 7.32
C TYR A 48 23.00 6.01 7.07
N GLU A 49 23.88 6.00 6.07
CA GLU A 49 24.53 7.21 5.56
C GLU A 49 23.68 7.89 4.47
N LEU A 50 22.88 7.09 3.75
CA LEU A 50 22.03 7.60 2.68
C LEU A 50 20.55 7.44 3.06
N LYS A 51 19.83 8.56 2.99
CA LYS A 51 18.37 8.61 3.03
C LYS A 51 17.86 9.44 1.87
N THR A 52 17.23 8.79 0.90
CA THR A 52 16.69 9.46 -0.28
C THR A 52 15.33 8.91 -0.68
N VAL A 53 14.60 9.65 -1.50
CA VAL A 53 13.34 9.19 -2.09
C VAL A 53 13.68 8.25 -3.25
N PHE A 54 13.29 6.99 -3.12
CA PHE A 54 13.46 6.00 -4.19
C PHE A 54 12.38 6.16 -5.26
N ALA A 55 11.11 6.20 -4.85
CA ALA A 55 9.96 6.39 -5.72
C ALA A 55 8.97 7.33 -5.04
N ASP A 56 8.31 8.22 -5.79
CA ASP A 56 7.30 9.14 -5.29
C ASP A 56 5.96 8.97 -6.04
N LYS A 57 4.99 9.83 -5.73
CA LYS A 57 3.65 9.86 -6.36
C LYS A 57 2.91 8.51 -6.27
N LEU A 58 3.19 7.75 -5.22
CA LEU A 58 2.47 6.53 -4.88
C LEU A 58 1.17 6.84 -4.13
N ASN A 59 0.33 5.84 -3.98
CA ASN A 59 -0.95 6.00 -3.30
C ASN A 59 -0.96 5.17 -2.01
N ALA A 60 -0.59 5.81 -0.89
CA ALA A 60 -0.50 5.17 0.43
C ALA A 60 0.16 3.77 0.39
N PRO A 61 1.42 3.65 -0.09
CA PRO A 61 2.08 2.36 -0.26
C PRO A 61 2.32 1.67 1.09
N TYR A 62 2.14 0.35 1.13
CA TYR A 62 2.38 -0.46 2.33
C TYR A 62 3.26 -1.68 2.05
N GLY A 63 2.81 -2.59 1.18
CA GLY A 63 3.53 -3.83 0.87
C GLY A 63 4.61 -3.65 -0.20
N LEU A 64 5.74 -4.33 -0.04
CA LEU A 64 6.85 -4.37 -0.98
C LEU A 64 7.29 -5.81 -1.23
N ALA A 65 7.63 -6.14 -2.48
CA ALA A 65 8.29 -7.40 -2.82
C ALA A 65 9.24 -7.19 -4.01
N LEU A 66 10.40 -7.84 -3.97
CA LEU A 66 11.37 -7.82 -5.07
C LEU A 66 11.41 -9.22 -5.70
N ILE A 67 11.13 -9.31 -7.00
CA ILE A 67 11.25 -10.54 -7.79
C ILE A 67 12.23 -10.26 -8.94
N GLY A 68 13.42 -10.86 -8.88
CA GLY A 68 14.51 -10.56 -9.81
C GLY A 68 14.76 -9.04 -9.89
N ASN A 69 14.60 -8.48 -11.09
CA ASN A 69 14.78 -7.05 -11.36
C ASN A 69 13.48 -6.23 -11.33
N ALA A 70 12.43 -6.70 -10.64
CA ALA A 70 11.16 -6.01 -10.53
C ALA A 70 10.77 -5.78 -9.07
N LEU A 71 10.68 -4.52 -8.66
CA LEU A 71 10.15 -4.10 -7.36
C LEU A 71 8.64 -3.87 -7.48
N TYR A 72 7.87 -4.68 -6.76
CA TYR A 72 6.42 -4.56 -6.65
C TYR A 72 6.05 -3.75 -5.41
N VAL A 73 5.04 -2.91 -5.57
CA VAL A 73 4.55 -2.01 -4.52
C VAL A 73 3.04 -2.10 -4.47
N ALA A 74 2.52 -2.49 -3.30
CA ALA A 74 1.09 -2.50 -3.05
C ALA A 74 0.68 -1.12 -2.52
N ASN A 75 0.09 -0.33 -3.42
CA ASN A 75 -0.67 0.86 -3.07
C ASN A 75 -2.02 0.46 -2.47
N GLN A 76 -2.72 1.41 -1.87
CA GLN A 76 -4.06 1.14 -1.33
C GLN A 76 -5.08 0.72 -2.40
N ASP A 77 -4.87 1.11 -3.67
CA ASP A 77 -5.76 0.96 -4.82
C ASP A 77 -5.25 0.07 -5.94
N ALA A 78 -3.94 -0.22 -5.98
CA ALA A 78 -3.35 -0.99 -7.05
C ALA A 78 -2.03 -1.65 -6.62
N LEU A 79 -1.73 -2.77 -7.24
CA LEU A 79 -0.38 -3.31 -7.28
C LEU A 79 0.34 -2.70 -8.47
N VAL A 80 1.47 -2.04 -8.25
CA VAL A 80 2.32 -1.46 -9.30
C VAL A 80 3.69 -2.08 -9.28
N ARG A 81 4.44 -1.96 -10.39
CA ARG A 81 5.82 -2.48 -10.46
C ARG A 81 6.79 -1.46 -11.04
N PHE A 82 8.03 -1.50 -10.57
CA PHE A 82 9.16 -0.70 -11.03
C PHE A 82 10.29 -1.61 -11.50
N ALA A 83 11.03 -1.19 -12.52
CA ALA A 83 12.29 -1.83 -12.84
C ALA A 83 13.29 -1.54 -11.71
N TYR A 84 14.03 -2.56 -11.32
CA TYR A 84 15.03 -2.49 -10.27
C TYR A 84 16.37 -3.04 -10.77
N ARG A 85 17.45 -2.32 -10.46
CA ARG A 85 18.82 -2.77 -10.61
C ARG A 85 19.51 -2.67 -9.26
N ASP A 86 20.37 -3.63 -8.95
CA ASP A 86 21.13 -3.60 -7.71
C ASP A 86 21.93 -2.29 -7.60
N GLY A 87 21.90 -1.70 -6.41
CA GLY A 87 22.55 -0.42 -6.15
C GLY A 87 21.76 0.82 -6.63
N GLN A 88 20.67 0.67 -7.38
CA GLN A 88 19.84 1.78 -7.83
C GLN A 88 19.31 2.60 -6.63
N THR A 89 19.45 3.91 -6.72
CA THR A 89 19.07 4.85 -5.64
C THR A 89 17.76 5.60 -5.91
N GLN A 90 17.25 5.51 -7.14
CA GLN A 90 16.00 6.11 -7.56
C GLN A 90 15.33 5.19 -8.58
N ALA A 91 14.05 4.90 -8.38
CA ALA A 91 13.24 4.11 -9.30
C ALA A 91 13.22 4.77 -10.70
N SER A 92 13.15 3.93 -11.73
CA SER A 92 12.72 4.40 -13.05
C SER A 92 11.25 4.87 -12.97
N SER A 93 10.71 5.35 -14.09
CA SER A 93 9.25 5.36 -14.23
C SER A 93 8.68 3.98 -13.90
N ALA A 94 7.49 3.94 -13.29
CA ALA A 94 6.79 2.69 -13.04
C ALA A 94 6.66 1.94 -14.37
N LEU A 95 6.98 0.65 -14.37
CA LEU A 95 6.77 -0.23 -15.53
C LEU A 95 5.27 -0.45 -15.80
N GLY A 96 4.41 -0.07 -14.85
CA GLY A 96 2.97 -0.04 -15.01
C GLY A 96 2.21 -0.58 -13.80
N LYS A 97 0.89 -0.45 -13.88
CA LYS A 97 -0.05 -1.13 -13.00
C LYS A 97 -0.08 -2.61 -13.33
N VAL A 98 -0.02 -3.46 -12.30
CA VAL A 98 -0.13 -4.93 -12.41
C VAL A 98 -1.59 -5.34 -12.32
N THR A 99 -2.28 -4.92 -11.26
CA THR A 99 -3.72 -5.13 -11.09
C THR A 99 -4.30 -4.03 -10.20
N ASP A 100 -5.58 -3.72 -10.41
CA ASP A 100 -6.35 -2.94 -9.44
C ASP A 100 -6.57 -3.75 -8.17
N LEU A 101 -6.65 -3.06 -7.03
CA LEU A 101 -6.97 -3.63 -5.73
C LEU A 101 -8.24 -2.97 -5.17
N PRO A 102 -9.07 -3.73 -4.42
CA PRO A 102 -10.26 -3.17 -3.78
C PRO A 102 -9.95 -1.96 -2.88
N SER A 103 -10.55 -0.81 -3.20
CA SER A 103 -10.21 0.48 -2.57
C SER A 103 -11.38 1.47 -2.39
N ALA A 104 -12.60 1.10 -2.78
CA ALA A 104 -13.76 2.01 -2.78
C ALA A 104 -14.01 2.70 -1.42
N ILE A 105 -14.21 1.91 -0.36
CA ILE A 105 -14.20 2.41 1.02
C ILE A 105 -12.81 2.14 1.60
N ASN A 106 -12.33 3.06 2.43
CA ASN A 106 -10.93 3.07 2.83
C ASN A 106 -10.75 2.92 4.34
N HIS A 107 -11.24 1.79 4.88
CA HIS A 107 -11.18 1.46 6.31
C HIS A 107 -9.87 0.74 6.66
N HIS A 108 -9.71 -0.55 6.30
CA HIS A 108 -8.43 -1.27 6.38
C HIS A 108 -7.67 -1.19 5.06
N TRP A 109 -7.02 -0.04 4.85
CA TRP A 109 -6.45 0.35 3.55
C TRP A 109 -5.10 -0.30 3.23
N THR A 110 -4.35 -0.74 4.23
CA THR A 110 -3.04 -1.36 4.04
C THR A 110 -3.16 -2.63 3.20
N LYS A 111 -2.15 -2.86 2.37
CA LYS A 111 -2.06 -4.03 1.49
C LYS A 111 -0.71 -4.68 1.71
N ALA A 112 -0.65 -5.68 2.59
CA ALA A 112 0.59 -6.43 2.82
C ALA A 112 0.91 -7.27 1.58
N LEU A 113 2.19 -7.45 1.28
CA LEU A 113 2.66 -8.07 0.04
C LEU A 113 3.80 -9.04 0.34
N THR A 114 3.75 -10.22 -0.27
CA THR A 114 4.89 -11.14 -0.35
C THR A 114 4.92 -11.85 -1.70
N ALA A 115 6.07 -12.36 -2.11
CA ALA A 115 6.24 -13.16 -3.33
C ALA A 115 6.28 -14.66 -3.01
N SER A 116 5.83 -15.49 -3.95
CA SER A 116 6.14 -16.92 -3.92
C SER A 116 7.65 -17.16 -4.07
N ALA A 117 8.14 -18.30 -3.60
CA ALA A 117 9.57 -18.64 -3.65
C ALA A 117 10.14 -18.65 -5.07
N ASP A 118 9.32 -19.02 -6.07
CA ASP A 118 9.68 -19.02 -7.48
C ASP A 118 9.42 -17.67 -8.18
N GLY A 119 8.88 -16.68 -7.46
CA GLY A 119 8.55 -15.36 -7.99
C GLY A 119 7.39 -15.35 -9.00
N ARG A 120 6.70 -16.46 -9.23
CA ARG A 120 5.58 -16.52 -10.17
C ARG A 120 4.37 -15.74 -9.67
N TYR A 121 4.14 -15.77 -8.36
CA TYR A 121 2.97 -15.19 -7.73
C TYR A 121 3.32 -14.16 -6.67
N LEU A 122 2.42 -13.21 -6.50
CA LEU A 122 2.40 -12.24 -5.42
C LEU A 122 1.15 -12.48 -4.58
N TYR A 123 1.30 -12.46 -3.27
CA TYR A 123 0.20 -12.60 -2.33
C TYR A 123 -0.09 -11.24 -1.69
N VAL A 124 -1.28 -10.71 -1.94
CA VAL A 124 -1.72 -9.40 -1.45
C VAL A 124 -2.79 -9.59 -0.40
N ALA A 125 -2.52 -9.23 0.86
CA ALA A 125 -3.54 -9.24 1.90
C ALA A 125 -4.42 -7.99 1.80
N ILE A 126 -5.74 -8.19 1.75
CA ILE A 126 -6.76 -7.14 1.60
C ILE A 126 -7.65 -7.17 2.84
N GLY A 127 -7.60 -6.11 3.66
CA GLY A 127 -8.43 -5.98 4.86
C GLY A 127 -9.91 -5.70 4.56
N SER A 128 -10.77 -5.90 5.57
CA SER A 128 -12.21 -5.58 5.50
C SER A 128 -12.49 -4.08 5.36
N ASN A 129 -13.70 -3.73 4.92
CA ASN A 129 -14.16 -2.36 4.87
C ASN A 129 -14.89 -1.89 6.12
N SER A 130 -15.11 -2.78 7.07
CA SER A 130 -15.83 -2.51 8.30
C SER A 130 -15.27 -3.36 9.45
N ASN A 131 -15.73 -3.13 10.67
CA ASN A 131 -15.37 -4.00 11.79
C ASN A 131 -16.25 -5.26 11.81
N ILE A 132 -17.54 -5.09 11.51
CA ILE A 132 -18.55 -6.16 11.38
C ILE A 132 -19.65 -5.77 10.37
N THR A 133 -19.25 -5.57 9.11
CA THR A 133 -20.18 -5.33 7.97
C THR A 133 -21.07 -4.07 8.11
N GLU A 134 -20.66 -3.07 8.89
CA GLU A 134 -21.46 -1.85 9.08
C GLU A 134 -21.68 -1.05 7.78
N HIS A 135 -20.83 -1.25 6.77
CA HIS A 135 -20.99 -0.67 5.43
C HIS A 135 -21.76 -1.58 4.44
N GLY A 136 -22.27 -2.73 4.92
CA GLY A 136 -23.03 -3.71 4.14
C GLY A 136 -22.15 -4.70 3.35
N MET A 137 -22.71 -5.86 3.02
CA MET A 137 -21.95 -6.94 2.34
C MET A 137 -21.42 -6.55 0.97
N ILE A 138 -22.06 -5.60 0.27
CA ILE A 138 -21.58 -5.08 -1.01
C ILE A 138 -20.22 -4.40 -0.84
N ALA A 139 -19.98 -3.70 0.28
CA ALA A 139 -18.71 -3.08 0.57
C ALA A 139 -17.61 -4.10 0.90
N GLU A 140 -17.97 -5.32 1.31
CA GLU A 140 -17.03 -6.37 1.68
C GLU A 140 -16.68 -7.30 0.50
N VAL A 141 -17.20 -7.04 -0.70
CA VAL A 141 -16.81 -7.78 -1.91
C VAL A 141 -15.31 -7.64 -2.12
N ASP A 142 -14.67 -8.79 -2.28
CA ASP A 142 -13.25 -8.96 -2.42
C ASP A 142 -12.38 -8.45 -1.26
N ARG A 143 -12.95 -8.32 -0.07
CA ARG A 143 -12.26 -7.87 1.15
C ARG A 143 -12.07 -9.02 2.13
N ALA A 144 -11.22 -8.78 3.15
CA ALA A 144 -10.88 -9.73 4.20
C ALA A 144 -10.32 -11.07 3.69
N GLN A 145 -9.47 -11.01 2.66
CA GLN A 145 -8.89 -12.17 2.00
C GLN A 145 -7.47 -11.88 1.50
N VAL A 146 -6.78 -12.92 1.01
CA VAL A 146 -5.46 -12.79 0.39
C VAL A 146 -5.58 -13.15 -1.07
N TRP A 147 -5.28 -12.21 -1.98
CA TRP A 147 -5.24 -12.52 -3.39
C TRP A 147 -3.91 -13.17 -3.78
N GLN A 148 -3.97 -14.24 -4.57
CA GLN A 148 -2.84 -14.70 -5.38
C GLN A 148 -2.90 -14.00 -6.73
N VAL A 149 -1.86 -13.24 -7.05
CA VAL A 149 -1.71 -12.46 -8.30
C VAL A 149 -0.55 -13.04 -9.11
N ASP A 150 -0.76 -13.36 -10.37
CA ASP A 150 0.32 -13.71 -11.30
C ASP A 150 1.18 -12.47 -11.59
N ALA A 151 2.47 -12.56 -11.26
CA ALA A 151 3.37 -11.39 -11.25
C ALA A 151 3.64 -10.82 -12.66
N ALA A 152 3.45 -11.63 -13.71
CA ALA A 152 3.68 -11.24 -15.09
C ALA A 152 2.43 -10.60 -15.71
N THR A 153 1.26 -11.21 -15.47
CA THR A 153 0.01 -10.87 -16.15
C THR A 153 -0.96 -10.02 -15.32
N GLY A 154 -0.84 -10.05 -13.99
CA GLY A 154 -1.78 -9.40 -13.09
C GLY A 154 -3.10 -10.15 -12.89
N ALA A 155 -3.28 -11.31 -13.53
CA ALA A 155 -4.42 -12.18 -13.29
C ALA A 155 -4.43 -12.61 -11.82
N HIS A 156 -5.59 -12.56 -11.17
CA HIS A 156 -5.69 -12.82 -9.74
C HIS A 156 -6.88 -13.70 -9.38
N LYS A 157 -6.78 -14.31 -8.21
CA LYS A 157 -7.85 -15.04 -7.55
C LYS A 157 -7.72 -14.88 -6.02
N PRO A 158 -8.81 -15.04 -5.27
CA PRO A 158 -8.75 -15.16 -3.82
C PRO A 158 -8.05 -16.46 -3.37
#